data_AF-A0A7S2QAQ9-F1
#
_entry.id   AF-A0A7S2QAQ9-F1
#
_cell.length_a   1.000
_cell.length_b   1.000
_cell.length_c   1.000
_cell.angle_alpha   90.00
_cell.angle_beta   90.00
_cell.angle_gamma   90.00
#
_symmetry.space_group_name_H-M   'P 1'
#
loop_
_entity.id
_entity.type
_entity.pdbx_description
1 polymer ?
#
loop_
_entity_poly.entity_id
_entity_poly.type
_entity_poly.pdbx_seq_one_letter_code
_entity_poly.pdbx_strand_id
1 'polypeptide(L)'
;GPYDKSWPGVAIAAELSRTSAAPVIDLGVASDFDVEFRFNNTFNRADVVRDLALDWMTSEQAVHAVVGCMYSDMSDTMARIGSIFEVPQISWFSGSTRLTEHFAYSYFMRTIAPMAGLDSN
;
A
#
# COMPACT_ATOMS: atom_id res chain seq x y z
N GLY A 1 13.58 -0.44 -28.65
CA GLY A 1 13.75 0.90 -28.04
C GLY A 1 14.13 0.73 -26.57
N PRO A 2 14.68 1.74 -25.89
CA PRO A 2 15.26 1.59 -24.54
C PRO A 2 14.25 1.32 -23.40
N TYR A 3 13.04 0.85 -23.72
CA TYR A 3 11.94 0.61 -22.78
C TYR A 3 11.31 -0.77 -22.94
N ASP A 4 12.08 -1.77 -23.39
CA ASP A 4 11.71 -3.17 -23.21
C ASP A 4 12.45 -3.71 -21.98
N LYS A 5 11.90 -3.41 -20.81
CA LYS A 5 12.29 -4.06 -19.54
C LYS A 5 11.17 -5.01 -19.16
N SER A 6 11.02 -6.09 -19.92
CA SER A 6 10.48 -7.31 -19.33
C SER A 6 11.38 -7.71 -18.16
N TRP A 7 10.79 -8.23 -17.07
CA TRP A 7 11.52 -8.82 -15.95
C TRP A 7 11.57 -10.33 -16.20
N PRO A 8 12.53 -10.84 -17.00
CA PRO A 8 12.55 -12.25 -17.37
C PRO A 8 12.70 -13.11 -16.12
N GLY A 9 11.72 -14.00 -15.90
CA GLY A 9 11.73 -14.96 -14.79
C GLY A 9 11.14 -14.48 -13.47
N VAL A 10 10.49 -13.31 -13.41
CA VAL A 10 9.79 -12.83 -12.19
C VAL A 10 8.27 -12.84 -12.42
N ALA A 11 7.55 -13.59 -11.60
CA ALA A 11 6.09 -13.57 -11.58
C ALA A 11 5.58 -12.56 -10.54
N ILE A 12 4.80 -11.57 -11.00
CA ILE A 12 4.22 -10.52 -10.15
C ILE A 12 2.76 -10.85 -9.87
N ALA A 13 2.40 -11.02 -8.59
CA ALA A 13 1.02 -11.08 -8.13
C ALA A 13 0.50 -9.72 -7.66
N ALA A 14 -0.81 -9.54 -7.83
CA ALA A 14 -1.54 -8.41 -7.28
C ALA A 14 -2.83 -8.89 -6.63
N GLU A 15 -3.02 -8.64 -5.34
CA GLU A 15 -4.31 -8.83 -4.66
C GLU A 15 -5.02 -7.48 -4.50
N LEU A 16 -6.24 -7.38 -5.05
CA LEU A 16 -7.09 -6.20 -4.89
C LEU A 16 -8.13 -6.44 -3.80
N SER A 17 -7.86 -5.92 -2.60
CA SER A 17 -8.86 -5.95 -1.52
C SER A 17 -9.76 -4.71 -1.59
N ARG A 18 -11.08 -4.95 -1.75
CA ARG A 18 -12.13 -3.92 -1.66
C ARG A 18 -13.01 -4.22 -0.46
N THR A 19 -13.13 -3.26 0.46
CA THR A 19 -14.09 -3.35 1.58
C THR A 19 -15.49 -2.81 1.26
N SER A 20 -15.82 -2.53 -0.01
CA SER A 20 -17.22 -2.36 -0.45
C SER A 20 -17.43 -2.65 -1.95
N ALA A 21 -18.10 -3.77 -2.23
CA ALA A 21 -18.77 -4.22 -3.47
C ALA A 21 -18.03 -4.16 -4.85
N ALA A 22 -17.78 -5.38 -5.38
CA ALA A 22 -17.45 -5.79 -6.77
C ALA A 22 -16.02 -5.58 -7.32
N PRO A 23 -15.59 -6.45 -8.28
CA PRO A 23 -15.27 -7.87 -8.13
C PRO A 23 -13.84 -8.06 -7.60
N VAL A 24 -13.63 -9.13 -6.82
CA VAL A 24 -12.32 -9.59 -6.37
C VAL A 24 -11.74 -10.44 -7.49
N ILE A 25 -10.53 -10.13 -7.95
CA ILE A 25 -9.70 -11.11 -8.67
C ILE A 25 -8.87 -11.78 -7.58
N ASP A 26 -9.34 -12.94 -7.14
CA ASP A 26 -8.65 -13.80 -6.20
C ASP A 26 -7.58 -14.58 -6.95
N LEU A 27 -6.31 -14.19 -6.77
CA LEU A 27 -5.16 -14.91 -7.30
C LEU A 27 -4.62 -15.95 -6.30
N GLY A 28 -5.32 -16.23 -5.19
CA GLY A 28 -4.94 -17.24 -4.19
C GLY A 28 -4.86 -18.67 -4.73
N VAL A 29 -5.24 -18.89 -6.00
CA VAL A 29 -5.05 -20.14 -6.75
C VAL A 29 -3.72 -20.22 -7.51
N ALA A 30 -2.89 -19.19 -7.51
CA ALA A 30 -1.58 -19.20 -8.16
C ALA A 30 -0.46 -19.21 -7.10
N SER A 31 0.21 -20.35 -6.97
CA SER A 31 1.23 -20.65 -5.95
C SER A 31 2.62 -20.08 -6.22
N ASP A 32 2.84 -19.44 -7.37
CA ASP A 32 4.17 -19.21 -7.93
C ASP A 32 4.43 -17.72 -8.18
N PHE A 33 4.24 -16.87 -7.18
CA PHE A 33 4.64 -15.47 -7.28
C PHE A 33 5.84 -15.17 -6.40
N ASP A 34 6.85 -14.54 -7.00
CA ASP A 34 8.07 -14.13 -6.29
C ASP A 34 7.83 -12.85 -5.47
N VAL A 35 6.81 -12.06 -5.84
CA VAL A 35 6.48 -10.76 -5.23
C VAL A 35 4.97 -10.55 -5.21
N GLU A 36 4.43 -10.19 -4.05
CA GLU A 36 3.01 -9.89 -3.84
C GLU A 36 2.79 -8.41 -3.50
N PHE A 37 1.97 -7.74 -4.32
CA PHE A 37 1.46 -6.39 -4.05
C PHE A 37 0.00 -6.45 -3.60
N ARG A 38 -0.35 -5.71 -2.55
CA ARG A 38 -1.76 -5.52 -2.16
C ARG A 38 -2.23 -4.11 -2.37
N PHE A 39 -3.46 -4.00 -2.88
CA PHE A 39 -4.09 -2.72 -3.15
C PHE A 39 -5.08 -2.39 -2.03
N ASN A 40 -4.83 -1.29 -1.31
CA ASN A 40 -5.75 -0.81 -0.30
C ASN A 40 -6.61 0.32 -0.87
N ASN A 41 -7.87 0.01 -1.16
CA ASN A 41 -8.90 0.98 -1.53
C ASN A 41 -9.98 1.09 -0.45
N THR A 42 -9.62 0.88 0.81
CA THR A 42 -10.54 1.03 1.93
C THR A 42 -10.92 2.49 2.07
N PHE A 43 -12.22 2.76 2.04
CA PHE A 43 -12.81 4.09 2.22
C PHE A 43 -13.17 4.37 3.70
N ASN A 44 -12.91 3.39 4.59
CA ASN A 44 -13.37 3.41 5.97
C ASN A 44 -12.19 3.46 6.94
N ARG A 45 -12.29 4.41 7.87
CA ARG A 45 -11.59 4.61 9.15
C ARG A 45 -10.21 3.94 9.36
N ALA A 46 -9.28 4.70 9.93
CA ALA A 46 -7.92 4.24 10.27
C ALA A 46 -7.84 2.93 11.09
N ASP A 47 -8.83 2.59 11.92
CA ASP A 47 -8.86 1.33 12.67
C ASP A 47 -8.98 0.10 11.78
N VAL A 48 -9.79 0.16 10.71
CA VAL A 48 -9.90 -0.95 9.74
C VAL A 48 -8.59 -1.12 8.97
N VAL A 49 -7.94 -0.01 8.60
CA VAL A 49 -6.65 -0.03 7.92
C VAL A 49 -5.55 -0.63 8.79
N ARG A 50 -5.60 -0.38 10.10
CA ARG A 50 -4.67 -1.00 11.05
C ARG A 50 -4.82 -2.52 11.06
N ASP A 51 -6.04 -3.02 11.21
CA ASP A 51 -6.29 -4.47 11.29
C ASP A 51 -5.89 -5.16 9.99
N LEU A 52 -6.19 -4.53 8.85
CA LEU A 52 -5.78 -4.99 7.53
C LEU A 52 -4.25 -5.02 7.36
N ALA A 53 -3.56 -3.96 7.77
CA ALA A 53 -2.10 -3.89 7.68
C ALA A 53 -1.44 -4.98 8.53
N LEU A 54 -1.94 -5.21 9.74
CA LEU A 54 -1.41 -6.27 10.61
C LEU A 54 -1.63 -7.65 10.01
N ASP A 55 -2.83 -7.94 9.48
CA ASP A 55 -3.13 -9.20 8.80
C ASP A 55 -2.16 -9.44 7.62
N TRP A 56 -1.98 -8.44 6.76
CA TRP A 56 -1.15 -8.54 5.57
C TRP A 56 0.35 -8.68 5.83
N MET A 57 0.85 -8.03 6.89
CA MET A 57 2.27 -8.00 7.20
C MET A 57 2.72 -9.15 8.12
N THR A 58 1.77 -9.83 8.77
CA THR A 58 2.06 -10.94 9.68
C THR A 58 1.58 -12.30 9.18
N SER A 59 0.92 -12.36 8.01
CA SER A 59 0.51 -13.60 7.36
C SER A 59 1.73 -14.43 6.92
N GLU A 60 1.50 -15.73 6.69
CA GLU A 60 2.54 -16.63 6.16
C GLU A 60 3.02 -16.23 4.75
N GLN A 61 2.17 -15.51 4.01
CA GLN A 61 2.49 -14.87 2.73
C GLN A 61 2.52 -13.35 2.94
N ALA A 62 3.58 -12.89 3.60
CA ALA A 62 3.74 -11.48 3.89
C ALA A 62 3.85 -10.66 2.59
N VAL A 63 3.12 -9.55 2.56
CA VAL A 63 3.09 -8.66 1.39
C VAL A 63 4.42 -7.94 1.21
N HIS A 64 4.85 -7.77 -0.04
CA HIS A 64 6.11 -7.09 -0.34
C HIS A 64 5.95 -5.58 -0.47
N ALA A 65 4.74 -5.12 -0.79
CA ALA A 65 4.41 -3.71 -0.90
C ALA A 65 2.90 -3.50 -0.88
N VAL A 66 2.49 -2.30 -0.49
CA VAL A 66 1.11 -1.84 -0.54
C VAL A 66 0.98 -0.68 -1.52
N VAL A 67 -0.04 -0.72 -2.37
CA VAL A 67 -0.43 0.41 -3.22
C VAL A 67 -1.79 0.92 -2.78
N GLY A 68 -1.91 2.22 -2.49
CA GLY A 68 -3.19 2.83 -2.12
C GLY A 68 -3.19 3.54 -0.77
N CYS A 69 -4.35 3.49 -0.12
CA CYS A 69 -4.83 4.45 0.88
C CYS A 69 -5.09 5.83 0.26
N MET A 70 -6.36 6.14 0.03
CA MET A 70 -6.80 7.40 -0.57
C MET A 70 -6.67 8.56 0.42
N TYR A 71 -7.10 8.35 1.67
CA TYR A 71 -7.06 9.37 2.71
C TYR A 71 -5.72 9.38 3.47
N SER A 72 -5.33 10.55 3.97
CA SER A 72 -4.02 10.74 4.58
C SER A 72 -3.88 10.13 5.97
N ASP A 73 -4.96 10.07 6.75
CA ASP A 73 -5.03 9.37 8.04
C ASP A 73 -4.87 7.84 7.88
N MET A 74 -5.45 7.29 6.83
CA MET A 74 -5.30 5.89 6.45
C MET A 74 -3.86 5.60 5.98
N SER A 75 -3.31 6.50 5.17
CA SER A 75 -1.91 6.40 4.73
C SER A 75 -0.94 6.53 5.91
N ASP A 76 -1.20 7.42 6.87
CA ASP A 76 -0.43 7.54 8.12
C ASP A 76 -0.41 6.21 8.88
N THR A 77 -1.58 5.58 9.04
CA THR A 77 -1.71 4.31 9.76
C THR A 77 -0.98 3.17 9.04
N MET A 78 -1.23 3.00 7.75
CA MET A 78 -0.58 1.96 6.93
C MET A 78 0.95 2.16 6.89
N ALA A 79 1.43 3.38 6.66
CA ALA A 79 2.85 3.69 6.58
C ALA A 79 3.58 3.46 7.90
N ARG A 80 2.96 3.77 9.04
CA ARG A 80 3.55 3.51 10.36
C ARG A 80 3.74 2.02 10.60
N ILE A 81 2.72 1.21 10.32
CA ILE A 81 2.79 -0.24 10.50
C ILE A 81 3.78 -0.82 9.47
N GLY A 82 3.65 -0.44 8.20
CA GLY A 82 4.55 -0.87 7.13
C GLY A 82 6.02 -0.57 7.41
N SER A 83 6.34 0.57 8.02
CA SER A 83 7.73 0.90 8.40
C SER A 83 8.31 -0.03 9.47
N ILE A 84 7.47 -0.66 10.32
CA ILE A 84 7.93 -1.66 11.30
C ILE A 84 8.31 -2.98 10.61
N PHE A 85 7.57 -3.34 9.56
CA PHE A 85 7.78 -4.57 8.79
C PHE A 85 8.62 -4.36 7.53
N GLU A 86 9.17 -3.15 7.33
CA GLU A 86 9.93 -2.76 6.14
C GLU A 86 9.15 -2.94 4.82
N VAL A 87 7.82 -2.81 4.88
CA VAL A 87 6.91 -2.93 3.74
C VAL A 87 6.63 -1.53 3.16
N PRO A 88 7.09 -1.23 1.93
CA PRO A 88 6.80 0.05 1.28
C PRO A 88 5.32 0.23 0.96
N GLN A 89 4.82 1.46 1.18
CA GLN A 89 3.51 1.91 0.73
C GLN A 89 3.67 2.98 -0.36
N ILE A 90 2.91 2.85 -1.46
CA ILE A 90 2.79 3.88 -2.50
C ILE A 90 1.33 4.38 -2.55
N SER A 91 1.06 5.59 -2.05
CA SER A 91 -0.27 6.22 -2.13
C SER A 91 -0.47 7.00 -3.43
N TRP A 92 -1.69 6.97 -3.97
CA TRP A 92 -2.07 7.72 -5.16
C TRP A 92 -2.89 8.99 -4.88
N PHE A 93 -3.25 9.26 -3.62
CA PHE A 93 -4.10 10.42 -3.28
C PHE A 93 -3.80 11.09 -1.94
N SER A 94 -2.93 10.53 -1.10
CA SER A 94 -2.63 11.14 0.19
C SER A 94 -1.79 12.42 0.04
N GLY A 95 -2.43 13.55 0.31
CA GLY A 95 -1.86 14.89 0.17
C GLY A 95 -1.21 15.49 1.43
N SER A 96 -1.32 14.85 2.60
CA SER A 96 -0.79 15.43 3.86
C SER A 96 0.71 15.71 3.78
N THR A 97 1.15 16.87 4.30
CA THR A 97 2.57 17.22 4.29
C THR A 97 3.34 16.48 5.39
N ARG A 98 2.68 16.09 6.49
CA ARG A 98 3.23 15.21 7.55
C ARG A 98 3.90 13.94 7.02
N LEU A 99 3.34 13.34 5.98
CA LEU A 99 3.87 12.11 5.38
C LEU A 99 5.16 12.32 4.55
N THR A 100 5.64 13.56 4.45
CA THR A 100 6.96 13.89 3.87
C THR A 100 8.09 13.72 4.88
N GLU A 101 7.78 13.56 6.18
CA GLU A 101 8.76 13.34 7.23
C GLU A 101 9.37 11.94 7.12
N HIS A 102 10.37 11.77 6.25
CA HIS A 102 10.99 10.48 5.95
C HIS A 102 11.61 9.77 7.16
N PHE A 103 11.93 10.49 8.23
CA PHE A 103 12.35 9.87 9.49
C PHE A 103 11.20 9.10 10.16
N ALA A 104 9.96 9.59 10.06
CA ALA A 104 8.78 8.95 10.63
C ALA A 104 8.08 7.99 9.64
N TYR A 105 8.31 8.18 8.33
CA TYR A 105 7.63 7.45 7.25
C TYR A 105 8.63 6.96 6.19
N SER A 106 9.67 6.23 6.61
CA SER A 106 10.80 5.84 5.74
C SER A 106 10.39 4.94 4.56
N TYR A 107 9.28 4.23 4.70
CA TYR A 107 8.73 3.32 3.68
C TYR A 107 7.52 3.90 2.94
N PHE A 108 7.21 5.19 3.14
CA PHE A 108 6.10 5.83 2.45
C PHE A 108 6.55 6.57 1.18
N MET A 109 5.81 6.35 0.11
CA MET A 109 5.94 7.04 -1.16
C MET A 109 4.55 7.45 -1.66
N ARG A 110 4.50 8.43 -2.57
CA ARG A 110 3.27 8.83 -3.24
C ARG A 110 3.52 9.32 -4.65
N THR A 111 2.51 9.18 -5.50
CA THR A 111 2.55 9.64 -6.90
C THR A 111 2.03 11.06 -7.10
N ILE A 112 1.47 11.68 -6.05
CA ILE A 112 1.01 13.07 -6.05
C ILE A 112 1.94 13.95 -5.21
N ALA A 113 1.96 15.25 -5.49
CA ALA A 113 2.67 16.21 -4.66
C ALA A 113 1.99 16.39 -3.28
N PRO A 114 2.75 16.70 -2.21
CA PRO A 114 2.18 17.22 -0.97
C PRO A 114 1.25 18.41 -1.26
N MET A 115 0.07 18.41 -0.65
CA MET A 115 -0.88 19.52 -0.72
C MET A 115 -0.64 20.46 0.45
N ALA A 116 -0.15 21.66 0.16
CA ALA A 116 0.07 22.68 1.18
C ALA A 116 -1.26 23.01 1.91
N GLY A 117 -1.21 23.08 3.25
CA GLY A 117 -2.36 23.47 4.08
C GLY A 117 -3.35 22.36 4.40
N LEU A 118 -3.09 21.10 4.01
CA LEU A 118 -3.99 19.97 4.29
C LEU A 118 -3.82 19.37 5.70
N ASP A 119 -2.86 19.90 6.48
CA ASP A 119 -2.51 19.40 7.81
C ASP A 119 -3.10 20.23 8.96
N SER A 120 -3.93 21.23 8.64
CA SER A 120 -4.61 22.05 9.65
C SER A 120 -5.99 21.49 9.99
N ASN A 121 -6.04 20.83 11.16
CA ASN A 121 -7.19 20.37 11.97
C ASN A 121 -8.11 19.30 11.36
#